data_AF-A0A958L573-F1
#
_entry.id   AF-A0A958L573-F1
#
_cell.length_a   1.000
_cell.length_b   1.000
_cell.length_c   1.000
_cell.angle_alpha   90.00
_cell.angle_beta   90.00
_cell.angle_gamma   90.00
#
_symmetry.space_group_name_H-M   'P 1'
#
loop_
_entity.id
_entity.type
_entity.pdbx_description
1 polymer ?
#
loop_
_entity_poly.entity_id
_entity_poly.type
_entity_poly.pdbx_seq_one_letter_code
_entity_poly.pdbx_strand_id
1 'polypeptide(L)'
;MAEQESSSSFGGCRQLEERYRAIGRALSSFESHNGRFSQISPKALKELRESLVFIPVEVLESYLDDLLNTEVPSHKLFLPVDHFGTKVAWLALAGLLFAVGVGLLAASSGAGLLVAFAVTLTAASPFAVLWNLSPREASARRMRFAHVLSHVISQRRGGKRNKPSQPVSSVFEGLWPRHERPDIPNAVSLKPFVH
;
A
#
# COMPACT_ATOMS: atom_id res chain seq x y z
N MET A 1 28.94 -17.44 16.01
CA MET A 1 28.24 -18.22 14.98
C MET A 1 26.86 -18.53 15.53
N ALA A 2 25.84 -17.77 15.09
CA ALA A 2 24.47 -18.03 15.49
C ALA A 2 23.87 -18.99 14.47
N GLU A 3 23.51 -20.19 14.90
CA GLU A 3 22.67 -21.10 14.13
C GLU A 3 21.33 -20.41 13.90
N GLN A 4 21.11 -19.94 12.67
CA GLN A 4 19.76 -19.64 12.19
C GLN A 4 19.04 -20.98 12.09
N GLU A 5 18.38 -21.39 13.16
CA GLU A 5 17.24 -22.30 13.07
C GLU A 5 16.22 -21.62 12.16
N SER A 6 16.30 -21.92 10.87
CA SER A 6 15.25 -21.68 9.91
C SER A 6 14.08 -22.58 10.34
N SER A 7 13.30 -22.12 11.31
CA SER A 7 11.96 -22.63 11.56
C SER A 7 11.22 -22.53 10.23
N SER A 8 11.15 -23.65 9.53
CA SER A 8 10.55 -23.69 8.20
C SER A 8 9.10 -23.27 8.38
N SER A 9 8.73 -22.09 7.88
CA SER A 9 7.43 -21.47 8.16
C SER A 9 6.24 -22.29 7.65
N PHE A 10 6.51 -23.37 6.91
CA PHE A 10 5.55 -24.30 6.31
C PHE A 10 5.72 -25.75 6.81
N GLY A 11 6.34 -25.96 7.99
CA GLY A 11 6.49 -27.29 8.59
C GLY A 11 7.24 -28.30 7.70
N GLY A 12 8.19 -27.83 6.88
CA GLY A 12 8.95 -28.65 5.95
C GLY A 12 8.26 -28.95 4.60
N CYS A 13 7.03 -28.45 4.37
CA CYS A 13 6.31 -28.69 3.13
C CYS A 13 6.82 -27.80 1.97
N ARG A 14 7.85 -28.28 1.25
CA ARG A 14 8.46 -27.57 0.11
C ARG A 14 7.45 -27.20 -0.98
N GLN A 15 6.47 -28.06 -1.24
CA GLN A 15 5.47 -27.82 -2.28
C GLN A 15 4.57 -26.62 -1.94
N LEU A 16 4.24 -26.43 -0.66
CA LEU A 16 3.43 -25.30 -0.21
C LEU A 16 4.24 -23.99 -0.32
N GLU A 17 5.51 -24.03 0.09
CA GLU A 17 6.43 -22.90 -0.03
C GLU A 17 6.61 -22.46 -1.50
N GLU A 18 6.78 -23.40 -2.43
CA GLU A 18 6.88 -23.11 -3.85
C GLU A 18 5.62 -22.46 -4.41
N ARG A 19 4.44 -22.92 -3.98
CA ARG A 19 3.15 -22.30 -4.35
C ARG A 19 3.03 -20.89 -3.80
N TYR A 20 3.37 -20.66 -2.53
CA TYR A 20 3.38 -19.33 -1.92
C TYR A 20 4.33 -18.39 -2.67
N ARG A 21 5.52 -18.87 -3.03
CA ARG A 21 6.50 -18.11 -3.82
C ARG A 21 5.98 -17.81 -5.22
N ALA A 22 5.27 -18.74 -5.86
CA ALA A 22 4.63 -18.50 -7.16
C ALA A 22 3.56 -17.42 -7.07
N ILE A 23 2.72 -17.44 -6.03
CA ILE A 23 1.70 -16.40 -5.79
C ILE A 23 2.36 -15.02 -5.59
N GLY A 24 3.35 -14.93 -4.71
CA GLY A 24 4.06 -13.67 -4.44
C GLY A 24 4.71 -13.07 -5.68
N ARG A 25 5.35 -13.90 -6.52
CA ARG A 25 5.93 -13.46 -7.80
C ARG A 25 4.86 -12.98 -8.78
N ALA A 26 3.76 -13.69 -8.90
CA ALA A 26 2.66 -13.32 -9.79
C ALA A 26 2.03 -11.98 -9.39
N LEU A 27 1.78 -11.77 -8.10
CA LEU A 27 1.28 -10.50 -7.56
C LEU A 27 2.28 -9.35 -7.77
N SER A 28 3.58 -9.60 -7.59
CA SER A 28 4.60 -8.60 -7.86
C SER A 28 4.70 -8.23 -9.34
N SER A 29 4.59 -9.21 -10.24
CA SER A 29 4.56 -8.97 -11.69
C SER A 29 3.33 -8.16 -12.08
N PHE A 30 2.18 -8.47 -11.48
CA PHE A 30 0.96 -7.70 -11.69
C PHE A 30 1.11 -6.24 -11.27
N GLU A 31 1.77 -5.97 -10.12
CA GLU A 31 2.05 -4.61 -9.66
C GLU A 31 3.00 -3.86 -10.60
N SER A 32 4.06 -4.50 -11.10
CA SER A 32 4.99 -3.85 -12.03
C SER A 32 4.33 -3.46 -13.35
N HIS A 33 3.34 -4.23 -13.82
CA HIS A 33 2.61 -3.95 -15.07
C HIS A 33 1.52 -2.87 -14.91
N ASN A 34 0.87 -2.76 -13.75
CA ASN A 34 -0.17 -1.76 -13.49
C ASN A 34 0.33 -0.49 -12.79
N GLY A 35 1.61 -0.45 -12.40
CA GLY A 35 2.18 0.63 -11.59
C GLY A 35 1.53 0.74 -10.20
N ARG A 36 1.90 1.79 -9.46
CA ARG A 36 1.36 2.09 -8.11
C ARG A 36 -0.07 2.69 -8.11
N PHE A 37 -0.93 2.20 -9.01
CA PHE A 37 -2.39 2.29 -8.97
C PHE A 37 -3.05 3.56 -9.52
N SER A 38 -4.01 3.33 -10.40
CA SER A 38 -5.37 3.89 -10.25
C SER A 38 -6.43 3.02 -10.95
N GLN A 39 -6.05 2.20 -11.94
CA GLN A 39 -6.97 1.32 -12.66
C GLN A 39 -6.41 -0.09 -12.81
N ILE A 40 -7.19 -1.09 -12.37
CA ILE A 40 -6.87 -2.50 -12.60
C ILE A 40 -7.06 -2.79 -14.10
N SER A 41 -5.97 -2.93 -14.85
CA SER A 41 -6.06 -3.35 -16.24
C SER A 41 -6.66 -4.75 -16.36
N PRO A 42 -7.71 -4.95 -17.18
CA PRO A 42 -8.30 -6.27 -17.38
C PRO A 42 -7.31 -7.26 -18.01
N LYS A 43 -6.33 -6.76 -18.78
CA LYS A 43 -5.26 -7.59 -19.36
C LYS A 43 -4.36 -8.16 -18.29
N ALA A 44 -3.86 -7.31 -17.39
CA ALA A 44 -3.00 -7.73 -16.28
C ALA A 44 -3.74 -8.70 -15.34
N LEU A 45 -5.04 -8.50 -15.11
CA LEU A 45 -5.84 -9.41 -14.29
C LEU A 45 -6.01 -10.78 -14.97
N LYS A 46 -6.15 -10.82 -16.29
CA LYS A 46 -6.22 -12.06 -17.07
C LYS A 46 -4.89 -12.83 -16.98
N GLU A 47 -3.76 -12.16 -17.17
CA GLU A 47 -2.42 -12.75 -17.04
C GLU A 47 -2.17 -13.29 -15.63
N LEU A 48 -2.55 -12.52 -14.61
CA LEU A 48 -2.48 -12.97 -13.22
C LEU A 48 -3.31 -14.25 -13.02
N ARG A 49 -4.53 -14.29 -13.54
CA ARG A 49 -5.41 -15.46 -13.44
C ARG A 49 -4.79 -16.69 -14.11
N GLU A 50 -4.23 -16.53 -15.30
CA GLU A 50 -3.55 -17.61 -16.03
C GLU A 50 -2.34 -18.13 -15.24
N SER A 51 -1.54 -17.24 -14.67
CA SER A 51 -0.38 -17.63 -13.86
C SER A 51 -0.75 -18.42 -12.59
N LEU A 52 -1.92 -18.14 -12.01
CA LEU A 52 -2.37 -18.79 -10.78
C LEU A 52 -3.19 -20.06 -11.05
N VAL A 53 -3.54 -20.40 -12.29
CA VAL A 53 -4.59 -21.40 -12.61
C VAL A 53 -4.32 -22.78 -12.01
N PHE A 54 -3.04 -23.15 -11.90
CA PHE A 54 -2.60 -24.45 -11.38
C PHE A 54 -2.53 -24.51 -9.85
N ILE A 55 -2.76 -23.39 -9.16
CA ILE A 55 -2.73 -23.33 -7.70
C ILE A 55 -4.14 -23.62 -7.17
N PRO A 56 -4.30 -24.61 -6.26
CA PRO A 56 -5.59 -24.92 -5.64
C PRO A 56 -6.16 -23.70 -4.91
N VAL A 57 -7.49 -23.57 -4.89
CA VAL A 57 -8.16 -22.39 -4.33
C VAL A 57 -7.91 -22.27 -2.82
N GLU A 58 -7.76 -23.40 -2.13
CA GLU A 58 -7.48 -23.48 -0.69
C GLU A 58 -6.13 -22.83 -0.35
N VAL A 59 -5.13 -22.99 -1.22
CA VAL A 59 -3.82 -22.37 -1.03
C VAL A 59 -3.88 -20.86 -1.28
N LEU A 60 -4.70 -20.42 -2.25
CA LEU A 60 -4.92 -19.00 -2.50
C LEU A 60 -5.64 -18.32 -1.33
N GLU A 61 -6.58 -19.02 -0.69
CA GLU A 61 -7.31 -18.54 0.49
C GLU A 61 -6.41 -18.48 1.72
N SER A 62 -5.62 -19.52 1.98
CA SER A 62 -4.61 -19.49 3.05
C SER A 62 -3.62 -18.32 2.85
N TYR A 63 -3.18 -18.10 1.61
CA TYR A 63 -2.31 -16.97 1.28
C TYR A 63 -3.01 -15.61 1.46
N LEU A 64 -4.31 -15.53 1.16
CA LEU A 64 -5.13 -14.33 1.38
C LEU A 64 -5.25 -14.01 2.88
N ASP A 65 -5.47 -15.03 3.71
CA ASP A 65 -5.53 -14.87 5.17
C ASP A 65 -4.19 -14.37 5.72
N ASP A 66 -3.08 -14.93 5.23
CA ASP A 66 -1.73 -14.48 5.60
C ASP A 66 -1.42 -13.05 5.11
N LEU A 67 -1.97 -12.62 3.97
CA LEU A 67 -1.86 -11.24 3.47
C LEU A 67 -2.57 -10.24 4.38
N LEU A 68 -3.74 -10.64 4.91
CA LEU A 68 -4.55 -9.83 5.82
C LEU A 68 -4.00 -9.84 7.25
N ASN A 69 -3.27 -10.89 7.63
CA ASN A 69 -2.62 -10.98 8.92
C ASN A 69 -1.40 -10.03 9.00
N THR A 70 -1.50 -9.00 9.84
CA THR A 70 -0.41 -8.04 10.06
C THR A 70 0.76 -8.62 10.84
N GLU A 71 0.55 -9.71 11.59
CA GLU A 71 1.60 -10.41 12.33
C GLU A 71 2.54 -11.19 11.39
N VAL A 72 2.08 -11.56 10.20
CA VAL A 72 2.91 -12.25 9.21
C VAL A 72 3.84 -11.23 8.53
N PRO A 73 5.17 -11.36 8.68
CA PRO A 73 6.11 -10.41 8.10
C PRO A 73 6.22 -10.58 6.57
N SER A 74 6.47 -9.48 5.85
CA SER A 74 6.39 -9.44 4.37
C SER A 74 7.36 -10.42 3.69
N HIS A 75 8.47 -10.74 4.32
CA HIS A 75 9.45 -11.69 3.78
C HIS A 75 8.91 -13.12 3.72
N LYS A 76 7.97 -13.50 4.59
CA LYS A 76 7.30 -14.82 4.56
C LYS A 76 6.26 -14.93 3.46
N LEU A 77 5.68 -13.80 3.06
CA LEU A 77 4.74 -13.70 1.94
C LEU A 77 5.46 -13.68 0.58
N PHE A 78 6.80 -13.75 0.55
CA PHE A 78 7.60 -13.66 -0.69
C PHE A 78 7.28 -12.40 -1.53
N LEU A 79 6.77 -11.36 -0.89
CA LEU A 79 6.55 -10.06 -1.53
C LEU A 79 7.88 -9.31 -1.54
N PRO A 80 8.36 -8.82 -2.70
CA PRO A 80 9.60 -8.06 -2.74
C PRO A 80 9.46 -6.82 -1.86
N VAL A 81 10.47 -6.57 -1.03
CA VAL A 81 10.50 -5.42 -0.13
C VAL A 81 10.44 -4.15 -0.96
N ASP A 82 9.49 -3.27 -0.66
CA ASP A 82 9.37 -2.00 -1.38
C ASP A 82 10.50 -1.07 -0.91
N HIS A 83 11.56 -0.95 -1.71
CA HIS A 83 12.74 -0.14 -1.37
C HIS A 83 12.41 1.35 -1.34
N PHE A 84 11.27 1.74 -1.89
CA PHE A 84 10.84 3.13 -1.89
C PHE A 84 10.36 3.59 -0.52
N GLY A 85 9.61 2.76 0.21
CA GLY A 85 9.16 3.11 1.56
C GLY A 85 10.34 3.36 2.50
N THR A 86 11.40 2.56 2.38
CA THR A 86 12.66 2.75 3.11
C THR A 86 13.41 3.99 2.65
N LYS A 87 13.51 4.28 1.35
CA LYS A 87 14.13 5.52 0.86
C LYS A 87 13.40 6.77 1.35
N VAL A 88 12.06 6.75 1.34
CA VAL A 88 11.22 7.83 1.84
C VAL A 88 11.39 8.01 3.36
N ALA A 89 11.46 6.91 4.11
CA ALA A 89 11.74 6.97 5.54
C ALA A 89 13.13 7.59 5.80
N TRP A 90 14.17 7.14 5.11
CA TRP A 90 15.52 7.73 5.23
C TRP A 90 15.54 9.21 4.87
N LEU A 91 14.82 9.62 3.82
CA LEU A 91 14.70 11.01 3.43
C LEU A 91 13.99 11.84 4.51
N ALA A 92 12.91 11.32 5.09
CA ALA A 92 12.20 11.96 6.19
C ALA A 92 13.07 12.07 7.46
N LEU A 93 13.87 11.04 7.78
CA LEU A 93 14.83 11.07 8.88
C LEU A 93 15.89 12.15 8.66
N ALA A 94 16.49 12.19 7.46
CA ALA A 94 17.49 13.19 7.11
C ALA A 94 16.93 14.61 7.16
N GLY A 95 15.69 14.80 6.68
CA GLY A 95 14.98 16.09 6.75
C GLY A 95 14.67 16.53 8.19
N LEU A 96 14.28 15.60 9.06
CA LEU A 96 14.08 15.89 10.49
C LEU A 96 15.38 16.31 11.18
N LEU A 97 16.48 15.59 10.94
CA LEU A 97 17.79 15.98 11.48
C LEU A 97 18.24 17.35 10.97
N PHE A 98 17.99 17.63 9.69
CA PHE A 98 18.27 18.94 9.11
C PHE A 98 17.44 20.05 9.75
N ALA A 99 16.14 19.84 9.96
CA ALA A 99 15.26 20.80 10.63
C ALA A 99 15.73 21.13 12.06
N VAL A 100 16.15 20.10 12.81
CA VAL A 100 16.73 20.28 14.16
C VAL A 100 18.03 21.08 14.10
N GLY A 101 18.90 20.79 13.11
CA GLY A 101 20.12 21.54 12.89
C GLY A 101 19.88 23.03 12.59
N VAL A 102 18.89 23.35 11.75
CA VAL A 102 18.48 24.73 11.45
C VAL A 102 17.93 25.42 12.70
N GLY A 103 17.13 24.72 13.51
CA GLY A 103 16.63 25.22 14.78
C GLY A 103 17.74 25.59 15.77
N LEU A 104 18.71 24.67 15.95
CA LEU A 104 19.89 24.89 16.78
C LEU A 104 20.73 26.07 16.28
N LEU A 105 20.92 26.18 14.95
CA LEU A 105 21.66 27.28 14.35
C LEU A 105 20.95 28.63 14.63
N ALA A 106 19.63 28.69 14.48
CA ALA A 106 18.85 29.89 14.80
C ALA A 106 18.93 30.27 16.29
N ALA A 107 18.88 29.30 17.19
CA ALA A 107 19.08 29.56 18.63
C ALA A 107 20.50 30.09 18.91
N SER A 108 21.52 29.53 18.24
CA SER A 108 22.92 29.94 18.42
C SER A 108 23.22 31.34 17.86
N SER A 109 22.48 31.80 16.85
CA SER A 109 22.61 33.14 16.27
C SER A 109 21.89 34.23 17.08
N GLY A 110 21.33 33.88 18.25
CA GLY A 110 20.65 34.80 19.14
C GLY A 110 19.17 35.03 18.81
N ALA A 111 18.56 34.22 17.95
CA ALA A 111 17.11 34.24 17.81
C ALA A 111 16.46 33.82 19.14
N GLY A 112 15.34 34.46 19.49
CA GLY A 112 14.57 34.05 20.66
C GLY A 112 14.17 32.58 20.58
N LEU A 113 14.22 31.87 21.71
CA LEU A 113 13.89 30.44 21.81
C LEU A 113 12.56 30.07 21.12
N LEU A 114 11.54 30.92 21.26
CA LEU A 114 10.24 30.75 20.60
C LEU A 114 10.34 30.79 19.07
N VAL A 115 11.17 31.67 18.52
CA VAL A 115 11.39 31.80 17.08
C VAL A 115 12.14 30.59 16.55
N ALA A 116 13.23 30.18 17.22
CA ALA A 116 13.98 28.98 16.86
C ALA A 116 13.10 27.71 16.89
N PHE A 117 12.23 27.60 17.89
CA PHE A 117 11.27 26.50 18.00
C PHE A 117 10.23 26.51 16.87
N ALA A 118 9.64 27.67 16.56
CA ALA A 118 8.67 27.81 15.47
C ALA A 118 9.29 27.48 14.09
N VAL A 119 10.54 27.89 13.85
CA VAL A 119 11.30 27.54 12.64
C VAL A 119 11.54 26.03 12.56
N THR A 120 11.91 25.40 13.68
CA THR A 120 12.13 23.95 13.74
C THR A 120 10.84 23.19 13.42
N LEU A 121 9.71 23.59 14.02
CA LEU A 121 8.41 22.94 13.80
C LEU A 121 7.94 23.07 12.36
N THR A 122 8.04 24.27 11.78
CA THR A 122 7.62 24.50 10.39
C THR A 122 8.51 23.73 9.41
N ALA A 123 9.82 23.66 9.65
CA ALA A 123 10.74 22.87 8.84
C ALA A 123 10.55 21.34 9.02
N ALA A 124 10.25 20.87 10.23
CA ALA A 124 10.07 19.45 10.54
C ALA A 124 8.71 18.89 10.09
N SER A 125 7.66 19.71 10.07
CA SER A 125 6.28 19.31 9.73
C SER A 125 6.15 18.47 8.45
N PRO A 126 6.66 18.88 7.28
CA PRO A 126 6.51 18.09 6.06
C PRO A 126 7.18 16.72 6.16
N PHE A 127 8.32 16.62 6.85
CA PHE A 127 9.03 15.35 7.04
C PHE A 127 8.33 14.44 8.05
N ALA A 128 7.70 15.00 9.08
CA ALA A 128 6.86 14.25 10.00
C ALA A 128 5.63 13.65 9.30
N VAL A 129 4.99 14.42 8.41
CA VAL A 129 3.88 13.92 7.57
C VAL A 129 4.38 12.79 6.66
N LEU A 130 5.53 12.99 5.99
CA LEU A 130 6.12 11.99 5.12
C LEU A 130 6.48 10.69 5.87
N TRP A 131 7.03 10.81 7.08
CA TRP A 131 7.34 9.68 7.96
C TRP A 131 6.09 8.88 8.33
N ASN A 132 4.99 9.57 8.65
CA ASN A 132 3.72 8.93 9.01
C ASN A 132 3.06 8.19 7.83
N LEU A 133 3.32 8.63 6.59
CA LEU A 133 2.81 7.97 5.38
C LEU A 133 3.64 6.73 4.99
N SER A 134 4.92 6.65 5.36
CA SER A 134 5.81 5.53 5.03
C SER A 134 5.30 4.14 5.46
N PRO A 135 4.92 3.90 6.74
CA PRO A 135 4.45 2.57 7.17
C PRO A 135 3.08 2.20 6.56
N ARG A 136 2.29 3.20 6.15
CA ARG A 136 0.96 2.98 5.54
C ARG A 136 1.06 2.42 4.13
N GLU A 137 2.16 2.63 3.41
CA GLU A 137 2.29 2.09 2.05
C GLU A 137 2.38 0.56 2.04
N ALA A 138 3.05 -0.04 3.03
CA ALA A 138 3.21 -1.48 3.11
C ALA A 138 1.87 -2.20 3.38
N SER A 139 1.08 -1.70 4.33
CA SER A 139 -0.25 -2.23 4.63
C SER A 139 -1.23 -1.98 3.49
N ALA A 140 -1.22 -0.78 2.90
CA ALA A 140 -2.05 -0.46 1.73
C ALA A 140 -1.70 -1.35 0.53
N ARG A 141 -0.41 -1.67 0.31
CA ARG A 141 0.03 -2.60 -0.74
C ARG A 141 -0.49 -4.02 -0.50
N ARG A 142 -0.38 -4.54 0.74
CA ARG A 142 -0.95 -5.85 1.10
C ARG A 142 -2.46 -5.89 0.89
N MET A 143 -3.18 -4.86 1.31
CA MET A 143 -4.62 -4.78 1.12
C MET A 143 -5.02 -4.78 -0.36
N ARG A 144 -4.22 -4.12 -1.21
CA ARG A 144 -4.41 -4.12 -2.67
C ARG A 144 -4.18 -5.52 -3.26
N PHE A 145 -3.15 -6.23 -2.82
CA PHE A 145 -2.96 -7.64 -3.20
C PHE A 145 -4.10 -8.54 -2.72
N ALA A 146 -4.56 -8.36 -1.48
CA ALA A 146 -5.68 -9.11 -0.93
C ALA A 146 -6.95 -8.89 -1.76
N HIS A 147 -7.24 -7.65 -2.16
CA HIS A 147 -8.38 -7.33 -3.01
C HIS A 147 -8.31 -8.00 -4.39
N VAL A 148 -7.14 -7.94 -5.06
CA VAL A 148 -6.95 -8.58 -6.36
C VAL A 148 -7.07 -10.10 -6.26
N LEU A 149 -6.45 -10.69 -5.22
CA LEU A 149 -6.48 -12.13 -5.00
C LEU A 149 -7.88 -12.62 -4.66
N SER A 150 -8.62 -11.90 -3.82
CA SER A 150 -10.03 -12.15 -3.51
C SER A 150 -10.90 -12.11 -4.79
N HIS A 151 -10.63 -11.18 -5.70
CA HIS A 151 -11.31 -11.16 -7.00
C HIS A 151 -11.02 -12.41 -7.84
N VAL A 152 -9.77 -12.89 -7.86
CA VAL A 152 -9.40 -14.12 -8.57
C VAL A 152 -10.07 -15.35 -7.94
N ILE A 153 -10.10 -15.44 -6.60
CA ILE A 153 -10.74 -16.54 -5.86
C ILE A 153 -12.25 -16.56 -6.12
N SER A 154 -12.93 -15.42 -5.99
CA SER A 154 -14.37 -15.32 -6.22
C SER A 154 -14.77 -15.73 -7.64
N GLN A 155 -13.99 -15.39 -8.65
CA GLN A 155 -14.23 -15.83 -10.02
C GLN A 155 -14.10 -17.36 -10.18
N ARG A 156 -13.16 -18.00 -9.49
CA ARG A 156 -12.99 -19.47 -9.55
C ARG A 156 -14.13 -20.22 -8.88
N ARG A 157 -14.66 -19.67 -7.80
CA ARG A 157 -15.84 -20.20 -7.09
C ARG A 157 -17.15 -20.03 -7.88
N GLY A 158 -17.09 -19.56 -9.13
CA GLY A 158 -18.27 -19.32 -9.96
C GLY A 158 -19.05 -18.07 -9.57
N GLY A 159 -18.43 -17.15 -8.82
CA GLY A 159 -18.98 -15.83 -8.56
C GLY A 159 -19.32 -15.17 -9.89
N LYS A 160 -20.63 -14.91 -10.11
CA LYS A 160 -21.14 -14.25 -11.31
C LYS A 160 -20.26 -13.05 -11.65
N ARG A 161 -20.04 -12.87 -12.95
CA ARG A 161 -19.35 -11.77 -13.64
C ARG A 161 -19.97 -10.42 -13.23
N ASN A 162 -19.78 -10.02 -11.99
CA ASN A 162 -20.22 -8.75 -11.48
C ASN A 162 -19.23 -7.71 -12.00
N LYS A 163 -19.80 -6.66 -12.60
CA LYS A 163 -19.15 -5.49 -13.16
C LYS A 163 -17.93 -5.07 -12.32
N PRO A 164 -16.85 -4.58 -12.94
CA PRO A 164 -15.64 -4.14 -12.24
C PRO A 164 -16.06 -3.31 -11.02
N SER A 165 -15.75 -3.86 -9.85
CA SER A 165 -15.99 -3.19 -8.58
C SER A 165 -15.31 -1.82 -8.63
N GLN A 166 -16.02 -0.84 -8.07
CA GLN A 166 -15.74 0.58 -8.13
C GLN A 166 -14.24 0.93 -7.99
N PRO A 167 -13.80 2.02 -8.62
CA PRO A 167 -12.44 2.53 -8.43
C PRO A 167 -12.12 2.68 -6.94
N VAL A 168 -10.85 2.41 -6.63
CA VAL A 168 -10.23 2.43 -5.28
C VAL A 168 -10.46 3.76 -4.53
N SER A 169 -10.94 4.81 -5.20
CA SER A 169 -11.42 6.05 -4.58
C SER A 169 -12.56 5.82 -3.57
N SER A 170 -13.42 4.83 -3.79
CA SER A 170 -14.59 4.56 -2.93
C SER A 170 -14.25 3.91 -1.58
N VAL A 171 -13.17 3.13 -1.50
CA VAL A 171 -12.72 2.51 -0.23
C VAL A 171 -12.05 3.54 0.67
N PHE A 172 -11.37 4.54 0.09
CA PHE A 172 -10.80 5.65 0.85
C PHE A 172 -11.85 6.72 1.24
N GLU A 173 -12.95 6.84 0.50
CA GLU A 173 -14.09 7.71 0.87
C GLU A 173 -14.89 7.20 2.08
N GLY A 174 -14.77 5.92 2.44
CA GLY A 174 -15.42 5.34 3.63
C GLY A 174 -14.64 5.54 4.93
N LEU A 175 -13.39 5.99 4.88
CA LEU A 175 -12.52 6.13 6.06
C LEU A 175 -12.54 7.55 6.66
N TRP A 176 -13.31 8.47 6.07
CA TRP A 176 -13.55 9.81 6.62
C TRP A 176 -14.95 9.87 7.22
N PRO A 177 -15.11 10.34 8.48
CA PRO A 177 -16.43 10.52 9.07
C PRO A 177 -17.26 11.44 8.17
N ARG A 178 -18.44 10.95 7.79
CA ARG A 178 -19.37 11.53 6.81
C ARG A 178 -20.00 12.87 7.22
N HIS A 179 -19.48 13.52 8.25
CA HIS A 179 -20.18 14.57 8.98
C HIS A 179 -19.88 16.00 8.52
N GLU A 180 -19.01 16.20 7.53
CA GLU A 180 -18.67 17.53 7.01
C GLU A 180 -18.57 17.55 5.48
N ARG A 181 -19.66 17.28 4.76
CA ARG A 181 -19.79 17.83 3.40
C ARG A 181 -20.62 19.12 3.49
N PRO A 182 -20.06 20.30 3.20
CA PRO A 182 -20.87 21.49 2.99
C PRO A 182 -21.74 21.29 1.74
N ASP A 183 -23.03 21.56 1.88
CA ASP A 183 -24.01 21.52 0.79
C ASP A 183 -23.59 22.49 -0.32
N ILE A 184 -23.10 21.96 -1.44
CA ILE A 184 -22.86 22.75 -2.64
C ILE A 184 -24.19 22.83 -3.40
N PRO A 185 -24.81 24.00 -3.56
CA PRO A 185 -26.05 24.13 -4.31
C PRO A 185 -25.83 23.76 -5.78
N ASN A 186 -26.79 22.99 -6.30
CA ASN A 186 -26.82 22.43 -7.66
C ASN A 186 -26.40 23.45 -8.72
N ALA A 187 -25.36 23.08 -9.48
CA ALA A 187 -24.94 23.81 -10.67
C ALA A 187 -26.04 23.80 -11.73
N VAL A 188 -26.39 25.00 -12.18
CA VAL A 188 -27.39 25.30 -13.21
C VAL A 188 -26.98 24.67 -14.54
N SER A 189 -27.89 23.88 -15.11
CA SER A 189 -27.78 23.27 -16.44
C SER A 189 -27.88 24.33 -17.53
N LEU A 190 -26.75 24.79 -18.07
CA LEU A 190 -26.72 25.62 -19.28
C LEU A 190 -26.99 24.74 -20.51
N LYS A 191 -28.12 25.00 -21.18
CA LYS A 191 -28.43 24.43 -22.51
C LYS A 191 -27.48 25.03 -23.56
N PRO A 192 -26.98 24.23 -24.52
CA PRO A 192 -26.19 24.76 -25.63
C PRO A 192 -27.08 25.53 -26.61
N PHE A 193 -26.65 26.75 -26.93
CA PHE A 193 -27.19 27.61 -27.99
C PHE A 193 -26.62 27.10 -29.32
N VAL A 194 -27.49 26.72 -30.26
CA VAL A 194 -27.11 26.33 -31.63
C VAL A 194 -27.36 27.55 -32.52
N HIS A 195 -26.34 27.96 -33.26
CA HIS A 195 -26.44 28.88 -34.39
C HIS A 195 -26.39 28.09 -35.69
#